data_AF-A0A2P9CV74-F1
#
_entry.id   AF-A0A2P9CV74-F1
#
_cell.length_a   1.000
_cell.length_b   1.000
_cell.length_c   1.000
_cell.angle_alpha   90.00
_cell.angle_beta   90.00
_cell.angle_gamma   90.00
#
_symmetry.space_group_name_H-M   'P 1'
#
loop_
_entity.id
_entity.type
_entity.pdbx_description
1 polymer ?
#
loop_
_entity_poly.entity_id
_entity_poly.type
_entity_poly.pdbx_seq_one_letter_code
_entity_poly.pdbx_strand_id
1 'polypeptide(L)'
;MVENELDYENNVSNSTLDGNPRLNSFFNKDGLLLRTYSWTVKKAIGIFLLIHGLNGHVRLQYLRQNVEVVSNDKAILKDEDNYYVYKDSWIEKLNEKGYSVYGIDLQGHGLSDGWENLKANINNFDDLVYDVIQYLEEINKTVCLEYERKKYLRAIKKKNTDINALKKDKIPIYIMGLSMGGNVVLRTLELLGKSGEYKNFNIKGCISLSGMISLESLSSKASKKYKYFLVPLAKFLSCIFPKCRLNQNFNFEMFPFVNDIINFDKHRSKKWITLKFGHQILRSITNLRKDIKYIPKDIPILFIHSINDCACYYGGVVTFYDELNNDKKELHTIYDMDHLLTMEPGNEKVLDKILDWISCTINNNEKK
;
A
#
# COMPACT_ATOMS: atom_id res chain seq x y z
N MET A 1 -10.37 -12.13 37.10
CA MET A 1 -11.50 -12.71 36.35
C MET A 1 -12.56 -11.64 36.27
N VAL A 2 -12.61 -10.93 35.15
CA VAL A 2 -13.74 -10.08 34.78
C VAL A 2 -13.93 -10.34 33.29
N GLU A 3 -14.98 -11.11 32.99
CA GLU A 3 -15.48 -11.46 31.67
C GLU A 3 -15.99 -10.18 30.97
N ASN A 4 -15.52 -9.91 29.76
CA ASN A 4 -16.29 -9.99 28.51
C ASN A 4 -17.63 -9.24 28.52
N GLU A 5 -17.62 -8.02 28.01
CA GLU A 5 -18.71 -7.47 27.19
C GLU A 5 -18.09 -6.87 25.92
N LEU A 6 -17.91 -7.73 24.91
CA LEU A 6 -17.78 -7.30 23.52
C LEU A 6 -19.20 -7.12 23.01
N ASP A 7 -19.66 -5.86 22.99
CA ASP A 7 -20.93 -5.49 22.40
C ASP A 7 -20.95 -5.90 20.92
N TYR A 8 -21.74 -6.94 20.64
CA TYR A 8 -22.21 -7.25 19.30
C TYR A 8 -23.26 -6.21 18.94
N GLU A 9 -22.83 -5.08 18.38
CA GLU A 9 -23.77 -4.15 17.74
C GLU A 9 -24.42 -4.85 16.54
N ASN A 10 -25.74 -4.99 16.66
CA ASN A 10 -26.63 -5.55 15.67
C ASN A 10 -26.53 -4.79 14.35
N ASN A 11 -26.30 -5.55 13.27
CA ASN A 11 -26.39 -5.14 11.88
C ASN A 11 -27.74 -4.46 11.57
N VAL A 12 -27.75 -3.13 11.60
CA VAL A 12 -28.63 -2.36 10.71
C VAL A 12 -27.92 -2.34 9.36
N SER A 13 -28.51 -3.01 8.37
CA SER A 13 -28.00 -3.05 7.00
C SER A 13 -28.14 -1.69 6.32
N ASN A 14 -27.35 -0.70 6.74
CA ASN A 14 -26.99 0.40 5.87
C ASN A 14 -26.02 -0.20 4.86
N SER A 15 -26.50 -0.55 3.68
CA SER A 15 -25.64 -1.08 2.61
C SER A 15 -24.65 0.00 2.22
N THR A 16 -23.42 -0.08 2.74
CA THR A 16 -22.34 0.83 2.37
C THR A 16 -21.99 0.61 0.90
N LEU A 17 -21.71 1.70 0.18
CA LEU A 17 -21.37 1.63 -1.24
C LEU A 17 -19.94 1.10 -1.51
N ASP A 18 -19.19 0.79 -0.46
CA ASP A 18 -17.80 0.35 -0.51
C ASP A 18 -17.62 -1.14 -0.87
N GLY A 19 -18.70 -1.81 -1.29
CA GLY A 19 -18.67 -3.19 -1.76
C GLY A 19 -18.69 -4.22 -0.62
N ASN A 20 -19.04 -3.79 0.60
CA ASN A 20 -19.12 -4.64 1.79
C ASN A 20 -17.84 -5.46 2.04
N PRO A 21 -16.67 -4.81 2.19
CA PRO A 21 -15.45 -5.52 2.52
C PRO A 21 -15.61 -6.27 3.84
N ARG A 22 -14.88 -7.38 3.99
CA ARG A 22 -14.67 -7.92 5.32
C ARG A 22 -13.73 -6.99 6.08
N LEU A 23 -14.26 -6.35 7.12
CA LEU A 23 -13.52 -5.54 8.07
C LEU A 23 -12.87 -6.44 9.12
N ASN A 24 -11.59 -6.23 9.40
CA ASN A 24 -10.87 -6.95 10.45
C ASN A 24 -9.78 -6.07 11.07
N SER A 25 -9.08 -6.58 12.06
CA SER A 25 -7.96 -5.90 12.71
C SER A 25 -7.03 -6.88 13.40
N PHE A 26 -5.79 -6.44 13.62
CA PHE A 26 -4.84 -7.13 14.49
C PHE A 26 -4.04 -6.12 15.33
N PHE A 27 -3.45 -6.59 16.42
CA PHE A 27 -2.50 -5.81 17.21
C PHE A 27 -1.09 -6.10 16.72
N ASN A 28 -0.32 -5.05 16.47
CA ASN A 28 1.08 -5.20 16.11
C ASN A 28 1.98 -5.42 17.34
N LYS A 29 3.29 -5.57 17.11
CA LYS A 29 4.29 -5.79 18.17
C LYS A 29 4.32 -4.71 19.27
N ASP A 30 3.83 -3.52 18.95
CA ASP A 30 3.81 -2.36 19.85
C ASP A 30 2.44 -2.17 20.52
N GLY A 31 1.49 -3.09 20.30
CA GLY A 31 0.13 -3.05 20.85
C GLY A 31 -0.81 -2.08 20.15
N LEU A 32 -0.47 -1.58 18.96
CA LEU A 32 -1.33 -0.70 18.17
C LEU A 32 -2.37 -1.52 17.40
N LEU A 33 -3.64 -1.11 17.42
CA LEU A 33 -4.69 -1.75 16.63
C LEU A 33 -4.61 -1.27 15.17
N LEU A 34 -4.37 -2.20 14.25
CA LEU A 34 -4.30 -1.93 12.82
C LEU A 34 -5.54 -2.48 12.11
N ARG A 35 -6.18 -1.63 11.32
CA ARG A 35 -7.40 -1.95 10.56
C ARG A 35 -7.06 -2.50 9.20
N THR A 36 -7.77 -3.56 8.83
CA THR A 36 -7.57 -4.25 7.57
C THR A 36 -8.90 -4.51 6.87
N TYR A 37 -8.83 -4.59 5.55
CA TYR A 37 -9.99 -4.70 4.67
C TYR A 37 -9.71 -5.77 3.63
N SER A 38 -10.74 -6.55 3.28
CA SER A 38 -10.62 -7.50 2.17
C SER A 38 -11.87 -7.59 1.31
N TRP A 39 -11.68 -7.48 0.00
CA TRP A 39 -12.67 -7.70 -1.05
C TRP A 39 -12.28 -8.96 -1.79
N THR A 40 -12.93 -10.07 -1.45
CA THR A 40 -12.50 -11.40 -1.89
C THR A 40 -13.43 -11.96 -2.94
N VAL A 41 -12.83 -12.64 -3.93
CA VAL A 41 -13.58 -13.34 -4.97
C VAL A 41 -13.50 -14.84 -4.81
N LYS A 42 -14.48 -15.55 -5.36
CA LYS A 42 -14.50 -17.02 -5.36
C LYS A 42 -13.42 -17.53 -6.32
N LYS A 43 -12.60 -18.49 -5.86
CA LYS A 43 -11.50 -19.10 -6.64
C LYS A 43 -10.51 -18.05 -7.16
N ALA A 44 -10.04 -17.17 -6.29
CA ALA A 44 -9.08 -16.15 -6.66
C ALA A 44 -7.84 -16.74 -7.36
N ILE A 45 -7.42 -16.09 -8.46
CA ILE A 45 -6.22 -16.47 -9.23
C ILE A 45 -4.95 -15.85 -8.64
N GLY A 46 -5.11 -14.83 -7.80
CA GLY A 46 -4.05 -14.11 -7.12
C GLY A 46 -4.60 -13.20 -6.03
N ILE A 47 -3.69 -12.63 -5.25
CA ILE A 47 -4.00 -11.65 -4.20
C ILE A 47 -3.25 -10.35 -4.50
N PHE A 48 -3.94 -9.22 -4.40
CA PHE A 48 -3.30 -7.92 -4.25
C PHE A 48 -3.29 -7.51 -2.78
N LEU A 49 -2.13 -7.10 -2.28
CA LEU A 49 -2.02 -6.38 -1.01
C LEU A 49 -1.69 -4.92 -1.31
N LEU A 50 -2.66 -4.04 -1.03
CA LEU A 50 -2.61 -2.62 -1.32
C LEU A 50 -2.13 -1.83 -0.09
N ILE A 51 -1.09 -1.02 -0.28
CA ILE A 51 -0.46 -0.20 0.75
C ILE A 51 -0.58 1.27 0.40
N HIS A 52 -1.31 2.02 1.21
CA HIS A 52 -1.59 3.43 0.94
C HIS A 52 -0.39 4.35 1.25
N GLY A 53 -0.44 5.56 0.68
CA GLY A 53 0.53 6.64 0.89
C GLY A 53 0.32 7.47 2.16
N LEU A 54 1.19 8.46 2.36
CA LEU A 54 1.16 9.33 3.52
C LEU A 54 -0.13 10.15 3.59
N ASN A 55 -0.70 10.26 4.78
CA ASN A 55 -1.96 10.97 5.06
C ASN A 55 -3.16 10.54 4.18
N GLY A 56 -3.11 9.32 3.62
CA GLY A 56 -4.25 8.63 3.03
C GLY A 56 -4.63 7.40 3.86
N HIS A 57 -5.46 6.53 3.28
CA HIS A 57 -5.78 5.20 3.79
C HIS A 57 -6.34 4.33 2.65
N VAL A 58 -6.53 3.01 2.86
CA VAL A 58 -6.83 2.07 1.74
C VAL A 58 -8.07 2.46 0.97
N ARG A 59 -9.19 2.67 1.68
CA ARG A 59 -10.48 3.03 1.07
C ARG A 59 -10.43 4.36 0.32
N LEU A 60 -9.68 5.36 0.81
CA LEU A 60 -9.53 6.63 0.11
C LEU A 60 -8.70 6.53 -1.17
N GLN A 61 -7.67 5.68 -1.20
CA GLN A 61 -6.76 5.66 -2.35
C GLN A 61 -7.12 4.66 -3.43
N TYR A 62 -7.89 3.61 -3.12
CA TYR A 62 -8.14 2.52 -4.08
C TYR A 62 -9.61 2.27 -4.40
N LEU A 63 -10.55 2.80 -3.60
CA LEU A 63 -11.95 2.90 -4.02
C LEU A 63 -12.18 4.18 -4.82
N ARG A 64 -13.34 4.30 -5.47
CA ARG A 64 -13.79 5.55 -6.08
C ARG A 64 -14.44 6.42 -4.99
N GLN A 65 -14.29 7.74 -5.06
CA GLN A 65 -14.92 8.65 -4.11
C GLN A 65 -16.29 9.10 -4.61
N ASN A 66 -17.26 9.25 -3.70
CA ASN A 66 -18.62 9.66 -4.02
C ASN A 66 -18.71 11.17 -4.19
N VAL A 67 -18.05 11.65 -5.23
CA VAL A 67 -17.97 13.05 -5.62
C VAL A 67 -18.42 13.25 -7.06
N GLU A 68 -18.82 14.47 -7.38
CA GLU A 68 -18.96 14.96 -8.76
C GLU A 68 -17.77 15.85 -9.09
N VAL A 69 -16.94 15.45 -10.06
CA VAL A 69 -15.92 16.35 -10.61
C VAL A 69 -16.61 17.24 -11.64
N VAL A 70 -16.83 18.51 -11.28
CA VAL A 70 -17.55 19.48 -12.13
C VAL A 70 -16.58 20.20 -13.07
N SER A 71 -15.33 20.37 -12.65
CA SER A 71 -14.25 20.98 -13.41
C SER A 71 -12.89 20.51 -12.87
N ASN A 72 -11.80 20.85 -13.55
CA ASN A 72 -10.45 20.54 -13.06
C ASN A 72 -10.19 21.10 -11.65
N ASP A 73 -10.82 22.22 -11.32
CA ASP A 73 -10.58 22.92 -10.05
C ASP A 73 -11.58 22.59 -8.95
N LYS A 74 -12.58 21.72 -9.21
CA LYS A 74 -13.69 21.55 -8.29
C LYS A 74 -14.31 20.16 -8.30
N ALA A 75 -14.36 19.55 -7.12
CA ALA A 75 -15.22 18.41 -6.84
C ALA A 75 -16.33 18.79 -5.85
N ILE A 76 -17.52 18.22 -6.03
CA ILE A 76 -18.65 18.39 -5.11
C ILE A 76 -18.91 17.05 -4.42
N LEU A 77 -18.92 17.04 -3.09
CA LEU A 77 -19.30 15.88 -2.29
C LEU A 77 -20.77 15.53 -2.54
N LYS A 78 -21.06 14.29 -2.95
CA LYS A 78 -22.43 13.81 -3.18
C LYS A 78 -23.07 13.25 -1.91
N ASP A 79 -22.32 12.43 -1.19
CA ASP A 79 -22.79 11.74 0.01
C ASP A 79 -21.58 11.47 0.92
N GLU A 80 -21.57 12.08 2.11
CA GLU A 80 -20.52 11.94 3.12
C GLU A 80 -20.56 10.59 3.85
N ASP A 81 -21.76 10.01 3.99
CA ASP A 81 -21.95 8.75 4.71
C ASP A 81 -21.55 7.55 3.83
N ASN A 82 -21.78 7.67 2.53
CA ASN A 82 -21.36 6.69 1.52
C ASN A 82 -20.20 7.19 0.66
N TYR A 83 -19.18 7.75 1.30
CA TYR A 83 -18.07 8.41 0.60
C TYR A 83 -17.23 7.47 -0.28
N TYR A 84 -17.07 6.21 0.12
CA TYR A 84 -16.28 5.24 -0.63
C TYR A 84 -17.17 4.34 -1.48
N VAL A 85 -16.87 4.26 -2.77
CA VAL A 85 -17.67 3.53 -3.76
C VAL A 85 -16.84 2.45 -4.43
N TYR A 86 -17.32 1.21 -4.33
CA TYR A 86 -16.71 0.04 -4.97
C TYR A 86 -16.92 0.05 -6.49
N LYS A 87 -18.11 0.45 -6.93
CA LYS A 87 -18.43 0.50 -8.35
C LYS A 87 -17.49 1.46 -9.10
N ASP A 88 -16.93 0.98 -10.20
CA ASP A 88 -15.97 1.62 -11.09
C ASP A 88 -14.62 1.94 -10.40
N SER A 89 -14.28 1.24 -9.31
CA SER A 89 -13.01 1.39 -8.60
C SER A 89 -11.94 0.41 -9.08
N TRP A 90 -10.68 0.66 -8.68
CA TRP A 90 -9.60 -0.30 -8.91
C TRP A 90 -9.87 -1.64 -8.23
N ILE A 91 -10.46 -1.62 -7.03
CA ILE A 91 -10.76 -2.85 -6.28
C ILE A 91 -11.77 -3.71 -7.04
N GLU A 92 -12.83 -3.10 -7.58
CA GLU A 92 -13.81 -3.83 -8.38
C GLU A 92 -13.18 -4.42 -9.63
N LYS A 93 -12.41 -3.63 -10.39
CA LYS A 93 -11.73 -4.11 -11.60
C LYS A 93 -10.79 -5.28 -11.30
N LEU A 94 -10.04 -5.23 -10.20
CA LEU A 94 -9.20 -6.35 -9.76
C LEU A 94 -10.02 -7.59 -9.42
N ASN A 95 -11.15 -7.43 -8.73
CA ASN A 95 -12.08 -8.51 -8.42
C ASN A 95 -12.69 -9.12 -9.69
N GLU A 96 -13.11 -8.32 -10.66
CA GLU A 96 -13.63 -8.79 -11.95
C GLU A 96 -12.59 -9.61 -12.74
N LYS A 97 -11.31 -9.25 -12.62
CA LYS A 97 -10.18 -10.03 -13.18
C LYS A 97 -9.80 -11.26 -12.36
N GLY A 98 -10.54 -11.56 -11.29
CA GLY A 98 -10.38 -12.77 -10.49
C GLY A 98 -9.36 -12.66 -9.36
N TYR A 99 -8.88 -11.45 -9.01
CA TYR A 99 -7.98 -11.25 -7.88
C TYR A 99 -8.76 -10.90 -6.61
N SER A 100 -8.37 -11.48 -5.48
CA SER A 100 -8.81 -10.98 -4.18
C SER A 100 -7.93 -9.79 -3.77
N VAL A 101 -8.53 -8.77 -3.16
CA VAL A 101 -7.84 -7.55 -2.75
C VAL A 101 -7.84 -7.47 -1.23
N TYR A 102 -6.68 -7.20 -0.66
CA TYR A 102 -6.45 -6.98 0.76
C TYR A 102 -5.77 -5.63 0.94
N GLY A 103 -6.05 -4.95 2.05
CA GLY A 103 -5.39 -3.69 2.38
C GLY A 103 -5.32 -3.46 3.88
N ILE A 104 -4.35 -2.65 4.28
CA ILE A 104 -4.11 -2.26 5.67
C ILE A 104 -4.02 -0.74 5.79
N ASP A 105 -4.71 -0.17 6.77
CA ASP A 105 -4.46 1.19 7.19
C ASP A 105 -3.19 1.19 8.07
N LEU A 106 -2.13 1.87 7.62
CA LEU A 106 -0.85 1.98 8.31
C LEU A 106 -0.98 2.76 9.62
N GLN A 107 0.00 2.62 10.52
CA GLN A 107 -0.01 3.30 11.82
C GLN A 107 -0.29 4.80 11.67
N GLY A 108 -1.23 5.30 12.47
CA GLY A 108 -1.63 6.70 12.54
C GLY A 108 -2.47 7.19 11.36
N HIS A 109 -2.93 6.30 10.48
CA HIS A 109 -3.74 6.61 9.30
C HIS A 109 -5.10 5.92 9.34
N GLY A 110 -6.06 6.46 8.60
CA GLY A 110 -7.41 5.93 8.51
C GLY A 110 -7.98 5.58 9.88
N LEU A 111 -8.42 4.33 10.03
CA LEU A 111 -9.00 3.82 11.27
C LEU A 111 -7.98 3.10 12.19
N SER A 112 -6.70 3.06 11.83
CA SER A 112 -5.64 2.48 12.66
C SER A 112 -5.14 3.43 13.73
N ASP A 113 -4.63 2.83 14.82
CA ASP A 113 -3.96 3.54 15.90
C ASP A 113 -2.62 4.10 15.42
N GLY A 114 -2.22 5.23 16.01
CA GLY A 114 -0.92 5.83 15.80
C GLY A 114 -0.05 5.76 17.04
N TRP A 115 1.27 5.81 16.84
CA TRP A 115 2.22 5.79 17.94
C TRP A 115 1.92 6.91 18.95
N GLU A 116 1.88 6.56 20.24
CA GLU A 116 1.48 7.47 21.34
C GLU A 116 0.08 8.09 21.17
N ASN A 117 -0.85 7.35 20.53
CA ASN A 117 -2.22 7.79 20.25
C ASN A 117 -2.28 9.10 19.42
N LEU A 118 -1.32 9.28 18.52
CA LEU A 118 -1.26 10.44 17.62
C LEU A 118 -1.48 10.02 16.17
N LYS A 119 -2.46 10.64 15.49
CA LYS A 119 -2.59 10.52 14.03
C LYS A 119 -1.39 11.12 13.30
N ALA A 120 -1.05 10.55 12.16
CA ALA A 120 0.12 10.90 11.35
C ALA A 120 1.40 10.97 12.22
N ASN A 121 1.64 9.92 12.99
CA ASN A 121 2.81 9.77 13.86
C ASN A 121 3.22 8.30 13.96
N ILE A 122 4.52 8.05 13.96
CA ILE A 122 5.12 6.71 14.07
C ILE A 122 6.34 6.75 14.99
N ASN A 123 6.74 5.57 15.48
CA ASN A 123 8.00 5.44 16.23
C ASN A 123 9.20 5.33 15.29
N ASN A 124 9.18 4.31 14.42
CA ASN A 124 10.19 4.00 13.42
C ASN A 124 9.51 3.64 12.10
N PHE A 125 10.07 4.07 10.96
CA PHE A 125 9.50 3.74 9.65
C PHE A 125 9.42 2.24 9.39
N ASP A 126 10.44 1.47 9.82
CA ASP A 126 10.44 0.02 9.61
C ASP A 126 9.31 -0.66 10.39
N ASP A 127 8.70 -0.02 11.41
CA ASP A 127 7.51 -0.57 12.10
C ASP A 127 6.32 -0.72 11.13
N LEU A 128 6.13 0.24 10.20
CA LEU A 128 5.11 0.14 9.14
C LEU A 128 5.34 -1.08 8.24
N VAL A 129 6.60 -1.42 8.01
CA VAL A 129 7.01 -2.52 7.14
C VAL A 129 6.81 -3.85 7.87
N TYR A 130 7.13 -3.91 9.16
CA TYR A 130 6.87 -5.08 9.99
C TYR A 130 5.37 -5.36 10.13
N ASP A 131 4.53 -4.33 10.22
CA ASP A 131 3.08 -4.49 10.22
C ASP A 131 2.58 -5.13 8.90
N VAL A 132 3.13 -4.70 7.76
CA VAL A 132 2.81 -5.29 6.45
C VAL A 132 3.28 -6.74 6.36
N ILE A 133 4.47 -7.06 6.88
CA ILE A 133 4.97 -8.45 6.93
C ILE A 133 4.07 -9.32 7.82
N GLN A 134 3.70 -8.84 9.01
CA GLN A 134 2.76 -9.54 9.89
C GLN A 134 1.43 -9.78 9.18
N TYR A 135 0.90 -8.78 8.47
CA TYR A 135 -0.35 -8.95 7.74
C TYR A 135 -0.24 -9.94 6.57
N LEU A 136 0.88 -9.96 5.85
CA LEU A 136 1.17 -10.99 4.84
C LEU A 136 1.13 -12.40 5.43
N GLU A 137 1.62 -12.59 6.66
CA GLU A 137 1.55 -13.88 7.36
C GLU A 137 0.10 -14.25 7.70
N GLU A 138 -0.71 -13.29 8.17
CA GLU A 138 -2.12 -13.51 8.48
C GLU A 138 -2.94 -13.86 7.23
N ILE A 139 -2.68 -13.18 6.11
CA ILE A 139 -3.28 -13.51 4.80
C ILE A 139 -2.91 -14.95 4.43
N ASN A 140 -1.63 -15.31 4.47
CA ASN A 140 -1.17 -16.65 4.14
C ASN A 140 -1.81 -17.72 5.04
N LYS A 141 -1.88 -17.49 6.35
CA LYS A 141 -2.56 -18.39 7.31
C LYS A 141 -4.02 -18.56 6.94
N THR A 142 -4.74 -17.46 6.70
CA THR A 142 -6.17 -17.47 6.33
C THR A 142 -6.41 -18.24 5.03
N VAL A 143 -5.62 -17.96 3.99
CA VAL A 143 -5.71 -18.64 2.69
C VAL A 143 -5.43 -20.13 2.81
N CYS A 144 -4.40 -20.51 3.57
CA CYS A 144 -4.04 -21.91 3.80
C CYS A 144 -5.17 -22.65 4.54
N LEU A 145 -5.74 -22.06 5.59
CA LEU A 145 -6.84 -22.63 6.35
C LEU A 145 -8.10 -22.81 5.48
N GLU A 146 -8.44 -21.82 4.64
CA GLU A 146 -9.55 -21.95 3.70
C GLU A 146 -9.35 -23.06 2.68
N TYR A 147 -8.11 -23.20 2.18
CA TYR A 147 -7.76 -24.25 1.25
C TYR A 147 -7.93 -25.64 1.88
N GLU A 148 -7.37 -25.86 3.07
CA GLU A 148 -7.49 -27.12 3.80
C GLU A 148 -8.95 -27.46 4.11
N ARG A 149 -9.75 -26.47 4.54
CA ARG A 149 -11.19 -26.64 4.76
C ARG A 149 -11.92 -27.07 3.48
N LYS A 150 -11.65 -26.41 2.34
CA LYS A 150 -12.26 -26.76 1.04
C LYS A 150 -11.82 -28.15 0.55
N LYS A 151 -10.55 -28.50 0.77
CA LYS A 151 -9.99 -29.83 0.46
C LYS A 151 -10.71 -30.92 1.26
N TYR A 152 -10.86 -30.73 2.58
CA TYR A 152 -11.58 -31.64 3.47
C TYR A 152 -13.04 -31.82 3.05
N LEU A 153 -13.77 -30.72 2.78
CA LEU A 153 -15.17 -30.78 2.33
C LEU A 153 -15.32 -31.54 0.99
N ARG A 154 -14.38 -31.39 0.07
CA ARG A 154 -14.37 -32.14 -1.20
C ARG A 154 -14.11 -33.63 -0.97
N ALA A 155 -13.19 -33.98 -0.08
CA ALA A 155 -12.88 -35.36 0.26
C ALA A 155 -14.13 -36.07 0.85
N ILE A 156 -14.86 -35.42 1.76
CA ILE A 156 -16.13 -35.93 2.28
C ILE A 156 -17.15 -36.14 1.15
N LYS A 157 -17.30 -35.14 0.27
CA LYS A 157 -18.31 -35.18 -0.79
C LYS A 157 -18.03 -36.26 -1.85
N LYS A 158 -16.77 -36.61 -2.09
CA LYS A 158 -16.36 -37.54 -3.15
C LYS A 158 -16.16 -39.00 -2.71
N LYS A 159 -16.30 -39.35 -1.42
CA LYS A 159 -16.20 -40.73 -0.89
C LYS A 159 -15.01 -41.58 -1.44
N ASN A 160 -13.88 -40.95 -1.78
CA ASN A 160 -12.57 -41.54 -2.16
C ASN A 160 -11.90 -40.64 -3.19
N THR A 161 -11.09 -39.69 -2.73
CA THR A 161 -10.02 -39.15 -3.59
C THR A 161 -8.76 -39.05 -2.77
N ASP A 162 -7.66 -39.51 -3.37
CA ASP A 162 -6.31 -39.42 -2.85
C ASP A 162 -6.00 -37.97 -2.41
N ILE A 163 -5.92 -37.80 -1.09
CA ILE A 163 -5.71 -36.52 -0.41
C ILE A 163 -4.35 -35.91 -0.80
N ASN A 164 -3.45 -36.70 -1.39
CA ASN A 164 -2.09 -36.30 -1.75
C ASN A 164 -1.98 -35.64 -3.14
N ALA A 165 -2.99 -35.75 -4.01
CA ALA A 165 -2.91 -35.25 -5.40
C ALA A 165 -3.19 -33.74 -5.58
N LEU A 166 -3.50 -33.03 -4.49
CA LEU A 166 -3.82 -31.59 -4.52
C LEU A 166 -2.58 -30.78 -4.10
N LYS A 167 -1.70 -30.51 -5.09
CA LYS A 167 -0.48 -29.72 -4.91
C LYS A 167 -0.77 -28.38 -4.23
N LYS A 168 0.07 -28.08 -3.24
CA LYS A 168 0.11 -26.85 -2.44
C LYS A 168 0.79 -25.75 -3.25
N ASP A 169 0.11 -25.21 -4.25
CA ASP A 169 0.57 -23.95 -4.85
C ASP A 169 -0.07 -22.82 -4.06
N LYS A 170 0.72 -22.18 -3.19
CA LYS A 170 0.29 -20.96 -2.49
C LYS A 170 -0.23 -19.98 -3.53
N ILE A 171 -1.35 -19.32 -3.28
CA ILE A 171 -1.88 -18.32 -4.21
C ILE A 171 -0.82 -17.21 -4.45
N PRO A 172 -0.59 -16.74 -5.69
CA PRO A 172 0.38 -15.69 -5.95
C PRO A 172 -0.07 -14.36 -5.32
N ILE A 173 0.87 -13.65 -4.71
CA ILE A 173 0.65 -12.36 -4.04
C ILE A 173 1.39 -11.27 -4.82
N TYR A 174 0.69 -10.18 -5.10
CA TYR A 174 1.21 -8.95 -5.67
C TYR A 174 1.11 -7.86 -4.61
N ILE A 175 2.24 -7.30 -4.19
CA ILE A 175 2.27 -6.18 -3.25
C ILE A 175 2.32 -4.88 -4.06
N MET A 176 1.45 -3.93 -3.76
CA MET A 176 1.36 -2.67 -4.49
C MET A 176 1.27 -1.51 -3.51
N GLY A 177 2.08 -0.47 -3.72
CA GLY A 177 2.11 0.69 -2.85
C GLY A 177 2.14 2.01 -3.60
N LEU A 178 1.36 2.98 -3.12
CA LEU A 178 1.37 4.37 -3.61
C LEU A 178 2.23 5.26 -2.72
N SER A 179 3.11 6.09 -3.30
CA SER A 179 3.86 7.11 -2.55
C SER A 179 4.69 6.50 -1.41
N MET A 180 4.47 6.91 -0.16
CA MET A 180 5.04 6.27 1.03
C MET A 180 4.80 4.76 1.04
N GLY A 181 3.64 4.29 0.59
CA GLY A 181 3.33 2.87 0.44
C GLY A 181 4.23 2.18 -0.58
N GLY A 182 4.66 2.87 -1.64
CA GLY A 182 5.67 2.40 -2.60
C GLY A 182 7.02 2.14 -1.93
N ASN A 183 7.44 3.02 -1.02
CA ASN A 183 8.62 2.78 -0.19
C ASN A 183 8.42 1.57 0.73
N VAL A 184 7.26 1.46 1.39
CA VAL A 184 6.95 0.34 2.29
C VAL A 184 7.03 -1.00 1.56
N VAL A 185 6.43 -1.15 0.37
CA VAL A 185 6.47 -2.45 -0.36
C VAL A 185 7.87 -2.81 -0.85
N LEU A 186 8.68 -1.84 -1.28
CA LEU A 186 10.08 -2.08 -1.64
C LEU A 186 10.91 -2.45 -0.41
N ARG A 187 10.70 -1.74 0.71
CA ARG A 187 11.36 -2.01 1.99
C ARG A 187 10.94 -3.37 2.56
N THR A 188 9.70 -3.81 2.35
CA THR A 188 9.24 -5.17 2.67
C THR A 188 10.09 -6.21 1.94
N LEU A 189 10.35 -6.02 0.64
CA LEU A 189 11.24 -6.92 -0.10
C LEU A 189 12.66 -6.92 0.44
N GLU A 190 13.22 -5.76 0.80
CA GLU A 190 14.56 -5.68 1.39
C GLU A 190 14.67 -6.44 2.70
N LEU A 191 13.72 -6.22 3.62
CA LEU A 191 13.77 -6.86 4.94
C LEU A 191 13.59 -8.37 4.82
N LEU A 192 12.63 -8.83 4.02
CA LEU A 192 12.40 -10.26 3.76
C LEU A 192 13.55 -10.90 2.98
N GLY A 193 14.16 -10.18 2.04
CA GLY A 193 15.33 -10.63 1.31
C GLY A 193 16.57 -10.77 2.19
N LYS A 194 16.75 -9.83 3.12
CA LYS A 194 17.83 -9.83 4.11
C LYS A 194 17.69 -10.95 5.14
N SER A 195 16.47 -11.27 5.59
CA SER A 195 16.21 -12.41 6.49
C SER A 195 16.17 -13.75 5.75
N GLY A 196 15.93 -13.74 4.43
CA GLY A 196 15.72 -14.94 3.62
C GLY A 196 14.27 -15.47 3.68
N GLU A 197 13.39 -14.79 4.42
CA GLU A 197 12.01 -15.22 4.66
C GLU A 197 11.07 -14.92 3.50
N TYR A 198 11.48 -14.15 2.48
CA TYR A 198 10.64 -13.87 1.31
C TYR A 198 10.12 -15.16 0.64
N LYS A 199 10.88 -16.26 0.72
CA LYS A 199 10.50 -17.59 0.21
C LYS A 199 9.31 -18.22 0.93
N ASN A 200 8.99 -17.74 2.14
CA ASN A 200 7.80 -18.16 2.89
C ASN A 200 6.53 -17.58 2.28
N PHE A 201 6.63 -16.54 1.45
CA PHE A 201 5.52 -15.89 0.79
C PHE A 201 5.57 -16.22 -0.70
N ASN A 202 4.42 -16.36 -1.36
CA ASN A 202 4.40 -16.53 -2.81
C ASN A 202 4.28 -15.16 -3.50
N ILE A 203 5.20 -14.24 -3.20
CA ILE A 203 5.22 -12.91 -3.81
C ILE A 203 5.67 -13.06 -5.26
N LYS A 204 4.78 -12.73 -6.20
CA LYS A 204 5.02 -12.82 -7.65
C LYS A 204 5.21 -11.46 -8.33
N GLY A 205 5.00 -10.37 -7.62
CA GLY A 205 5.34 -9.04 -8.10
C GLY A 205 5.27 -7.98 -7.02
N CYS A 206 6.09 -6.95 -7.18
CA CYS A 206 6.04 -5.72 -6.39
C CYS A 206 5.80 -4.53 -7.31
N ILE A 207 4.79 -3.72 -7.03
CA ILE A 207 4.41 -2.56 -7.83
C ILE A 207 4.56 -1.30 -6.98
N SER A 208 5.41 -0.38 -7.44
CA SER A 208 5.63 0.93 -6.85
C SER A 208 4.96 2.00 -7.72
N LEU A 209 3.92 2.64 -7.18
CA LEU A 209 3.20 3.75 -7.83
C LEU A 209 3.67 5.06 -7.21
N SER A 210 4.27 5.95 -8.01
CA SER A 210 4.81 7.24 -7.54
C SER A 210 5.61 7.11 -6.25
N GLY A 211 6.43 6.05 -6.15
CA GLY A 211 6.99 5.60 -4.88
C GLY A 211 7.92 6.64 -4.24
N MET A 212 7.84 6.77 -2.91
CA MET A 212 8.69 7.64 -2.11
C MET A 212 10.12 7.10 -2.01
N ILE A 213 10.84 7.14 -3.12
CA ILE A 213 12.22 6.64 -3.29
C ILE A 213 13.22 7.80 -3.16
N SER A 214 12.84 8.99 -3.60
CA SER A 214 13.62 10.23 -3.46
C SER A 214 12.67 11.42 -3.36
N LEU A 215 12.99 12.39 -2.50
CA LEU A 215 12.21 13.63 -2.35
C LEU A 215 12.70 14.78 -3.25
N GLU A 216 13.92 14.69 -3.80
CA GLU A 216 14.49 15.73 -4.68
C GLU A 216 15.41 15.10 -5.74
N SER A 217 15.88 15.93 -6.69
CA SER A 217 17.02 15.69 -7.59
C SER A 217 18.33 15.49 -6.83
N LEU A 218 18.36 14.45 -6.02
CA LEU A 218 19.52 13.97 -5.27
C LEU A 218 20.43 13.09 -6.15
N SER A 219 20.24 13.17 -7.47
CA SER A 219 20.91 12.36 -8.50
C SER A 219 22.33 12.80 -8.84
N SER A 220 22.89 13.84 -8.22
CA SER A 220 24.34 14.05 -8.29
C SER A 220 24.86 14.75 -7.03
N LYS A 221 25.28 13.94 -6.05
CA LYS A 221 25.72 14.36 -4.70
C LYS A 221 24.53 14.90 -3.90
N ALA A 222 24.05 14.13 -2.91
CA ALA A 222 23.30 14.72 -1.80
C ALA A 222 24.01 16.02 -1.43
N SER A 223 23.36 17.17 -1.57
CA SER A 223 24.01 18.44 -1.29
C SER A 223 24.62 18.28 0.11
N LYS A 224 25.91 18.63 0.28
CA LYS A 224 26.56 18.45 1.60
C LYS A 224 25.68 19.06 2.71
N LYS A 225 24.91 20.11 2.39
CA LYS A 225 23.86 20.70 3.21
C LYS A 225 22.77 19.70 3.62
N TYR A 226 22.15 18.94 2.73
CA TYR A 226 21.13 17.96 3.11
C TYR A 226 21.68 16.89 4.08
N LYS A 227 22.80 16.25 3.72
CA LYS A 227 23.37 15.14 4.51
C LYS A 227 23.96 15.58 5.84
N TYR A 228 24.69 16.69 5.85
CA TYR A 228 25.44 17.15 7.04
C TYR A 228 24.71 18.23 7.85
N PHE A 229 23.62 18.81 7.33
CA PHE A 229 22.86 19.84 8.05
C PHE A 229 21.39 19.46 8.23
N LEU A 230 20.64 19.19 7.16
CA LEU A 230 19.18 18.96 7.26
C LEU A 230 18.83 17.68 8.01
N VAL A 231 19.46 16.54 7.70
CA VAL A 231 19.18 15.27 8.39
C VAL A 231 19.59 15.31 9.88
N PRO A 232 20.79 15.78 10.27
CA PRO A 232 21.14 15.95 11.68
C PRO A 232 20.23 16.93 12.42
N LEU A 233 19.85 18.05 11.79
CA LEU A 233 18.92 19.01 12.38
C LEU A 233 17.53 18.40 12.57
N ALA A 234 17.00 17.70 11.57
CA ALA A 234 15.73 16.99 11.66
C ALA A 234 15.76 15.95 12.79
N LYS A 235 16.87 15.21 12.92
CA LYS A 235 17.08 14.28 14.05
C LYS A 235 17.03 15.01 15.38
N PHE A 236 17.81 16.08 15.54
CA PHE A 236 17.86 16.88 16.77
C PHE A 236 16.48 17.44 17.15
N LEU A 237 15.79 18.08 16.21
CA LEU A 237 14.44 18.61 16.40
C LEU A 237 13.43 17.49 16.73
N SER A 238 13.54 16.33 16.09
CA SER A 238 12.68 15.18 16.41
C SER A 238 12.91 14.61 17.80
N CYS A 239 14.11 14.77 18.38
CA CYS A 239 14.40 14.32 19.73
C CYS A 239 13.86 15.29 20.79
N ILE A 240 13.96 16.60 20.56
CA ILE A 240 13.52 17.63 21.52
C ILE A 240 12.02 17.90 21.41
N PHE A 241 11.48 17.92 20.19
CA PHE A 241 10.09 18.27 19.91
C PHE A 241 9.39 17.19 19.06
N PRO A 242 9.40 15.91 19.47
CA PRO A 242 8.90 14.79 18.65
C PRO A 242 7.45 14.93 18.21
N LYS A 243 6.61 15.60 19.03
CA LYS A 243 5.16 15.76 18.82
C LYS A 243 4.77 17.04 18.09
N CYS A 244 5.68 18.00 17.94
CA CYS A 244 5.43 19.20 17.14
C CYS A 244 5.18 18.79 15.69
N ARG A 245 4.29 19.51 15.01
CA ARG A 245 3.84 19.17 13.65
C ARG A 245 4.43 20.14 12.64
N LEU A 246 4.72 19.61 11.46
CA LEU A 246 5.08 20.40 10.30
C LEU A 246 3.82 21.10 9.75
N ASN A 247 3.99 22.23 9.08
CA ASN A 247 2.87 22.85 8.36
C ASN A 247 2.63 22.11 7.04
N GLN A 248 1.37 21.84 6.71
CA GLN A 248 1.01 21.34 5.39
C GLN A 248 0.97 22.52 4.42
N ASN A 249 2.02 22.70 3.63
CA ASN A 249 2.11 23.75 2.60
C ASN A 249 2.09 23.16 1.19
N PHE A 250 1.35 22.07 0.99
CA PHE A 250 1.40 21.30 -0.25
C PHE A 250 0.00 20.96 -0.74
N ASN A 251 -0.25 21.24 -2.02
CA ASN A 251 -1.47 20.95 -2.77
C ASN A 251 -1.08 20.35 -4.13
N PHE A 252 -1.95 19.51 -4.68
CA PHE A 252 -1.79 18.98 -6.04
C PHE A 252 -2.28 20.02 -7.05
N GLU A 253 -1.38 20.52 -7.90
CA GLU A 253 -1.68 21.66 -8.79
C GLU A 253 -2.20 21.21 -10.17
N MET A 254 -1.80 20.04 -10.66
CA MET A 254 -2.24 19.57 -11.98
C MET A 254 -3.74 19.28 -12.03
N PHE A 255 -4.25 18.67 -10.97
CA PHE A 255 -5.67 18.34 -10.80
C PHE A 255 -6.17 18.87 -9.45
N PRO A 256 -6.46 20.19 -9.32
CA PRO A 256 -6.76 20.77 -8.01
C PRO A 256 -8.00 20.18 -7.33
N PHE A 257 -8.98 19.65 -8.07
CA PHE A 257 -10.14 18.94 -7.51
C PHE A 257 -9.75 17.76 -6.61
N VAL A 258 -8.56 17.17 -6.80
CA VAL A 258 -8.06 16.08 -5.94
C VAL A 258 -7.86 16.57 -4.51
N ASN A 259 -7.51 17.84 -4.31
CA ASN A 259 -7.41 18.41 -2.97
C ASN A 259 -8.78 18.45 -2.28
N ASP A 260 -9.87 18.74 -3.01
CA ASP A 260 -11.24 18.70 -2.47
C ASP A 260 -11.58 17.28 -2.01
N ILE A 261 -11.33 16.27 -2.85
CA ILE A 261 -11.53 14.85 -2.54
C ILE A 261 -10.81 14.46 -1.25
N ILE A 262 -9.56 14.89 -1.11
CA ILE A 262 -8.76 14.60 0.09
C ILE A 262 -9.31 15.33 1.32
N ASN A 263 -9.85 16.53 1.14
CA ASN A 263 -10.37 17.35 2.24
C ASN A 263 -11.77 16.92 2.71
N PHE A 264 -12.58 16.32 1.86
CA PHE A 264 -13.87 15.74 2.23
C PHE A 264 -13.74 14.46 3.07
N ASP A 265 -12.60 13.79 3.03
CA ASP A 265 -12.43 12.53 3.74
C ASP A 265 -12.39 12.69 5.27
N LYS A 266 -13.35 12.07 5.96
CA LYS A 266 -13.48 12.12 7.43
C LYS A 266 -12.46 11.28 8.20
N HIS A 267 -11.85 10.29 7.57
CA HIS A 267 -10.92 9.36 8.22
C HIS A 267 -9.45 9.76 8.03
N ARG A 268 -9.18 10.71 7.15
CA ARG A 268 -7.89 11.39 7.01
C ARG A 268 -7.62 12.31 8.18
N SER A 269 -6.35 12.41 8.58
CA SER A 269 -5.96 13.38 9.59
C SER A 269 -5.94 14.79 9.00
N LYS A 270 -6.69 15.70 9.64
CA LYS A 270 -6.58 17.16 9.39
C LYS A 270 -5.23 17.73 9.83
N LYS A 271 -4.50 17.02 10.70
CA LYS A 271 -3.19 17.43 11.20
C LYS A 271 -2.10 16.78 10.37
N TRP A 272 -1.12 17.57 9.95
CA TRP A 272 0.03 17.07 9.23
C TRP A 272 0.98 16.27 10.13
N ILE A 273 2.01 15.66 9.54
CA ILE A 273 2.94 14.77 10.24
C ILE A 273 3.70 15.48 11.38
N THR A 274 4.05 14.70 12.40
CA THR A 274 4.96 15.14 13.46
C THR A 274 6.40 15.29 12.96
N LEU A 275 7.23 16.05 13.67
CA LEU A 275 8.68 16.14 13.40
C LEU A 275 9.36 14.78 13.50
N LYS A 276 8.90 13.92 14.42
CA LYS A 276 9.37 12.54 14.52
C LYS A 276 9.09 11.75 13.25
N PHE A 277 7.87 11.81 12.73
CA PHE A 277 7.53 11.12 11.49
C PHE A 277 8.28 11.71 10.29
N GLY A 278 8.38 13.04 10.19
CA GLY A 278 9.21 13.70 9.16
C GLY A 278 10.66 13.20 9.16
N HIS A 279 11.29 13.06 10.33
CA HIS A 279 12.62 12.46 10.45
C HIS A 279 12.66 10.99 9.97
N GLN A 280 11.65 10.19 10.32
CA GLN A 280 11.56 8.80 9.88
C GLN A 280 11.39 8.65 8.36
N ILE A 281 10.69 9.58 7.70
CA ILE A 281 10.58 9.62 6.23
C ILE A 281 11.96 9.85 5.58
N LEU A 282 12.75 10.81 6.07
CA LEU A 282 14.10 11.04 5.54
C LEU A 282 15.00 9.81 5.75
N ARG A 283 14.83 9.14 6.88
CA ARG A 283 15.56 7.91 7.23
C ARG A 283 15.16 6.75 6.32
N SER A 284 13.88 6.59 5.99
CA SER A 284 13.41 5.47 5.17
C SER A 284 13.93 5.52 3.75
N ILE A 285 13.97 6.71 3.13
CA ILE A 285 14.59 6.93 1.81
C ILE A 285 16.07 6.51 1.83
N THR A 286 16.80 6.91 2.88
CA THR A 286 18.21 6.55 3.04
C THR A 286 18.39 5.05 3.25
N ASN A 287 17.54 4.43 4.06
CA ASN A 287 17.56 3.00 4.35
C ASN A 287 17.27 2.17 3.09
N LEU A 288 16.25 2.56 2.31
CA LEU A 288 15.88 1.92 1.06
C LEU A 288 17.08 1.90 0.09
N ARG A 289 17.71 3.05 -0.16
CA ARG A 289 18.88 3.05 -1.05
C ARG A 289 20.06 2.23 -0.51
N LYS A 290 20.27 2.22 0.81
CA LYS A 290 21.37 1.48 1.45
C LYS A 290 21.23 -0.04 1.34
N ASP A 291 20.00 -0.53 1.45
CA ASP A 291 19.69 -1.96 1.52
C ASP A 291 19.20 -2.53 0.18
N ILE A 292 19.24 -1.75 -0.92
CA ILE A 292 18.84 -2.13 -2.29
C ILE A 292 19.36 -3.51 -2.74
N LYS A 293 20.58 -3.88 -2.32
CA LYS A 293 21.21 -5.17 -2.64
C LYS A 293 20.49 -6.39 -2.06
N TYR A 294 19.61 -6.20 -1.08
CA TYR A 294 18.84 -7.26 -0.44
C TYR A 294 17.51 -7.52 -1.13
N ILE A 295 17.08 -6.68 -2.07
CA ILE A 295 15.87 -6.93 -2.87
C ILE A 295 16.06 -8.25 -3.66
N PRO A 296 15.16 -9.24 -3.51
CA PRO A 296 15.27 -10.50 -4.23
C PRO A 296 15.22 -10.31 -5.75
N LYS A 297 16.17 -10.93 -6.46
CA LYS A 297 16.30 -10.81 -7.93
C LYS A 297 15.26 -11.60 -8.72
N ASP A 298 14.66 -12.59 -8.09
CA ASP A 298 13.69 -13.49 -8.70
C ASP A 298 12.26 -12.92 -8.69
N ILE A 299 12.00 -11.92 -7.85
CA ILE A 299 10.72 -11.19 -7.76
C ILE A 299 10.70 -10.06 -8.81
N PRO A 300 9.73 -10.09 -9.74
CA PRO A 300 9.50 -9.00 -10.69
C PRO A 300 9.07 -7.70 -10.02
N ILE A 301 9.55 -6.56 -10.52
CA ILE A 301 9.26 -5.23 -9.96
C ILE A 301 8.82 -4.27 -11.06
N LEU A 302 7.66 -3.64 -10.87
CA LEU A 302 7.15 -2.60 -11.75
C LEU A 302 7.17 -1.26 -11.02
N PHE A 303 7.84 -0.29 -11.62
CA PHE A 303 7.78 1.11 -11.22
C PHE A 303 6.86 1.85 -12.19
N ILE A 304 5.86 2.54 -11.67
CA ILE A 304 5.04 3.46 -12.45
C ILE A 304 5.15 4.84 -11.81
N HIS A 305 5.63 5.82 -12.56
CA HIS A 305 5.92 7.13 -12.00
C HIS A 305 5.71 8.22 -13.05
N SER A 306 5.08 9.33 -12.66
CA SER A 306 4.94 10.49 -13.53
C SER A 306 6.21 11.32 -13.58
N ILE A 307 6.54 11.84 -14.77
CA ILE A 307 7.60 12.85 -14.91
C ILE A 307 7.26 14.18 -14.22
N ASN A 308 5.96 14.46 -14.04
CA ASN A 308 5.44 15.69 -13.47
C ASN A 308 5.06 15.56 -11.98
N ASP A 309 5.42 14.45 -11.32
CA ASP A 309 5.08 14.19 -9.92
C ASP A 309 5.63 15.28 -9.00
N CYS A 310 4.73 16.03 -8.36
CA CYS A 310 5.09 17.17 -7.52
C CYS A 310 5.54 16.79 -6.09
N ALA A 311 5.36 15.54 -5.67
CA ALA A 311 5.71 15.08 -4.31
C ALA A 311 6.95 14.18 -4.26
N CYS A 312 7.12 13.31 -5.25
CA CYS A 312 8.19 12.31 -5.31
C CYS A 312 8.98 12.46 -6.61
N TYR A 313 10.27 12.79 -6.49
CA TYR A 313 11.10 13.15 -7.63
C TYR A 313 11.33 11.99 -8.61
N TYR A 314 10.85 12.16 -9.86
CA TYR A 314 10.96 11.17 -10.93
C TYR A 314 12.39 10.68 -11.21
N GLY A 315 13.37 11.59 -11.30
CA GLY A 315 14.76 11.17 -11.54
C GLY A 315 15.34 10.29 -10.41
N GLY A 316 14.73 10.32 -9.23
CA GLY A 316 15.07 9.45 -8.12
C GLY A 316 14.68 8.00 -8.36
N VAL A 317 13.49 7.76 -8.95
CA VAL A 317 13.09 6.40 -9.34
C VAL A 317 13.91 5.89 -10.51
N VAL A 318 14.28 6.74 -11.48
CA VAL A 318 15.19 6.38 -12.59
C VAL A 318 16.54 5.92 -12.03
N THR A 319 17.16 6.71 -11.14
CA THR A 319 18.43 6.36 -10.52
C THR A 319 18.34 5.04 -9.73
N PHE A 320 17.28 4.88 -8.93
CA PHE A 320 17.07 3.66 -8.16
C PHE A 320 16.85 2.44 -9.06
N TYR A 321 16.07 2.60 -10.13
CA TYR A 321 15.85 1.58 -11.14
C TYR A 321 17.18 1.15 -11.77
N ASP A 322 18.04 2.07 -12.17
CA ASP A 322 19.34 1.76 -12.78
C ASP A 322 20.29 1.05 -11.79
N GLU A 323 20.32 1.48 -10.52
CA GLU A 323 21.14 0.87 -9.46
C GLU A 323 20.65 -0.53 -9.05
N LEU A 324 19.36 -0.83 -9.22
CA LEU A 324 18.75 -2.09 -8.79
C LEU A 324 19.25 -3.26 -9.63
N ASN A 325 19.99 -4.19 -9.02
CA ASN A 325 20.47 -5.41 -9.69
C ASN A 325 19.38 -6.50 -9.74
N ASN A 326 18.39 -6.32 -10.62
CA ASN A 326 17.29 -7.24 -10.89
C ASN A 326 16.98 -7.23 -12.40
N ASP A 327 16.92 -8.39 -13.04
CA ASP A 327 16.67 -8.52 -14.49
C ASP A 327 15.18 -8.51 -14.85
N LYS A 328 14.30 -8.63 -13.85
CA LYS A 328 12.83 -8.65 -13.99
C LYS A 328 12.21 -7.33 -13.50
N LYS A 329 12.82 -6.21 -13.86
CA LYS A 329 12.33 -4.87 -13.52
C LYS A 329 11.81 -4.15 -14.75
N GLU A 330 10.78 -3.32 -14.57
CA GLU A 330 10.26 -2.41 -15.59
C GLU A 330 9.98 -1.03 -14.98
N LEU A 331 10.30 0.03 -15.72
CA LEU A 331 9.91 1.41 -15.40
C LEU A 331 8.94 1.92 -16.48
N HIS A 332 7.72 2.25 -16.07
CA HIS A 332 6.69 2.85 -16.90
C HIS A 332 6.52 4.33 -16.54
N THR A 333 6.89 5.20 -17.48
CA THR A 333 6.80 6.65 -17.31
C THR A 333 5.43 7.16 -17.72
N ILE A 334 4.80 7.96 -16.86
CA ILE A 334 3.56 8.67 -17.14
C ILE A 334 3.88 10.15 -17.45
N TYR A 335 3.16 10.74 -18.39
CA TYR A 335 3.40 12.11 -18.88
C TYR A 335 2.25 13.08 -18.63
N ASP A 336 1.05 12.56 -18.34
CA ASP A 336 -0.21 13.30 -18.26
C ASP A 336 -0.87 13.20 -16.87
N MET A 337 -0.12 12.77 -15.85
CA MET A 337 -0.57 12.68 -14.45
C MET A 337 0.41 13.39 -13.51
N ASP A 338 0.03 13.58 -12.25
CA ASP A 338 0.84 14.17 -11.19
C ASP A 338 1.33 13.08 -10.21
N HIS A 339 0.75 12.94 -9.02
CA HIS A 339 1.27 12.06 -7.97
C HIS A 339 0.29 10.95 -7.56
N LEU A 340 -1.01 11.26 -7.52
CA LEU A 340 -2.05 10.36 -7.03
C LEU A 340 -2.63 9.55 -8.18
N LEU A 341 -1.78 8.67 -8.72
CA LEU A 341 -2.04 7.85 -9.91
C LEU A 341 -3.31 6.98 -9.82
N THR A 342 -3.86 6.78 -8.62
CA THR A 342 -5.03 5.95 -8.38
C THR A 342 -6.36 6.72 -8.44
N MET A 343 -6.35 8.05 -8.42
CA MET A 343 -7.57 8.88 -8.41
C MET A 343 -7.59 9.98 -9.47
N GLU A 344 -6.44 10.36 -10.00
CA GLU A 344 -6.33 11.35 -11.07
C GLU A 344 -6.96 10.85 -12.39
N PRO A 345 -7.32 11.75 -13.31
CA PRO A 345 -7.84 11.37 -14.63
C PRO A 345 -6.89 10.45 -15.37
N GLY A 346 -7.43 9.38 -15.95
CA GLY A 346 -6.61 8.37 -16.65
C GLY A 346 -6.07 7.24 -15.77
N ASN A 347 -6.36 7.24 -14.45
CA ASN A 347 -5.93 6.17 -13.52
C ASN A 347 -6.27 4.75 -14.00
N GLU A 348 -7.34 4.57 -14.78
CA GLU A 348 -7.72 3.25 -15.29
C GLU A 348 -6.64 2.64 -16.20
N LYS A 349 -5.98 3.48 -17.02
CA LYS A 349 -4.87 3.05 -17.89
C LYS A 349 -3.66 2.57 -17.07
N VAL A 350 -3.46 3.16 -15.88
CA VAL A 350 -2.41 2.74 -14.94
C VAL A 350 -2.71 1.32 -14.45
N LEU A 351 -3.95 1.05 -14.05
CA LEU A 351 -4.36 -0.29 -13.63
C LEU A 351 -4.27 -1.31 -14.77
N ASP A 352 -4.70 -0.95 -15.98
CA ASP A 352 -4.61 -1.82 -17.15
C ASP A 352 -3.14 -2.18 -17.44
N LYS A 353 -2.22 -1.21 -17.38
CA LYS A 353 -0.78 -1.44 -17.52
C LYS A 353 -0.25 -2.45 -16.48
N ILE A 354 -0.72 -2.39 -15.24
CA ILE A 354 -0.33 -3.34 -14.18
C ILE A 354 -0.83 -4.75 -14.51
N LEU A 355 -2.09 -4.89 -14.94
CA LEU A 355 -2.69 -6.17 -15.30
C LEU A 355 -1.99 -6.81 -16.51
N ASP A 356 -1.64 -6.01 -17.51
CA ASP A 356 -0.87 -6.45 -18.67
C ASP A 356 0.53 -6.92 -18.26
N TRP A 357 1.21 -6.15 -17.40
CA TRP A 357 2.53 -6.50 -16.88
C TRP A 357 2.52 -7.84 -16.11
N ILE A 358 1.51 -8.07 -15.27
CA ILE A 358 1.33 -9.34 -14.55
C ILE A 358 1.12 -10.49 -15.55
N SER A 359 0.25 -10.31 -16.54
CA SER A 359 -0.05 -11.33 -17.55
C SER A 359 1.21 -11.73 -18.33
N CYS A 360 2.02 -10.75 -18.76
CA CYS A 360 3.31 -11.00 -19.42
C CYS A 360 4.30 -11.74 -18.52
N THR A 361 4.34 -11.38 -17.24
CA THR A 361 5.23 -11.99 -16.25
C THR A 361 4.87 -13.46 -15.98
N ILE A 362 3.58 -13.79 -15.93
CA ILE A 362 3.08 -15.17 -15.79
C ILE A 362 3.48 -16.01 -17.01
N ASN A 363 3.18 -15.53 -18.21
CA ASN A 363 3.46 -16.23 -19.46
C ASN A 363 4.94 -16.54 -19.68
N ASN A 364 5.85 -15.66 -19.23
CA ASN A 364 7.29 -15.87 -19.34
C ASN A 364 7.83 -16.93 -18.37
N ASN A 365 7.11 -17.21 -17.27
CA ASN A 365 7.49 -18.27 -16.33
C ASN A 365 7.00 -19.66 -16.79
N GLU A 366 5.94 -19.74 -17.60
CA GLU A 366 5.42 -21.02 -18.14
C GLU A 366 6.23 -21.55 -19.33
N LYS A 367 7.02 -20.68 -19.99
CA LYS A 367 7.87 -21.04 -21.14
C LYS A 367 9.30 -21.45 -20.77
N LYS A 368 9.65 -21.44 -19.48
CA LYS A 368 10.94 -21.91 -18.94
C LYS A 368 10.73 -23.22 -18.20
#